data_AF-A0A3D0I821-F1
#
_entry.id   AF-A0A3D0I821-F1
#
_cell.length_a   1.000
_cell.length_b   1.000
_cell.length_c   1.000
_cell.angle_alpha   90.00
_cell.angle_beta   90.00
_cell.angle_gamma   90.00
#
_symmetry.space_group_name_H-M   'P 1'
#
loop_
_entity.id
_entity.type
_entity.pdbx_description
1 polymer ?
#
loop_
_entity_poly.entity_id
_entity_poly.type
_entity_poly.pdbx_seq_one_letter_code
_entity_poly.pdbx_strand_id
1 'polypeptide(L)'
;MSTPRTGTPEHELLTRVRAAAIKPLEVAHFLDRLSHADRVRAVRALGRPEQRRLYEAAKGFGSVRLVDLVPPGVPDLVAVRHYGRNTLPLFTLFEKRFCRPRGADPQKPHLLYGFNFQAMSFFTGPGYFVARENASVPEVLIDYREVPPERPEGWPPIRANDQGPGRLVYGNMVDTLRRVSEHVTIGSAARGGKDLGSWFVLCREA
;
A
#
# COMPACT_ATOMS: atom_id res chain seq x y z
N MET A 1 3.52 -10.86 -19.49
CA MET A 1 3.57 -9.38 -19.64
C MET A 1 4.63 -9.08 -20.67
N SER A 2 4.28 -8.37 -21.75
CA SER A 2 5.24 -7.91 -22.75
C SER A 2 6.26 -6.95 -22.13
N THR A 3 7.51 -7.02 -22.56
CA THR A 3 8.56 -6.09 -22.12
C THR A 3 8.15 -4.65 -22.48
N PRO A 4 8.14 -3.69 -21.53
CA PRO A 4 7.79 -2.32 -21.86
C PRO A 4 8.85 -1.69 -22.77
N ARG A 5 8.39 -0.85 -23.71
CA ARG A 5 9.28 -0.12 -24.61
C ARG A 5 10.25 0.77 -23.84
N THR A 6 11.49 0.87 -24.32
CA THR A 6 12.51 1.78 -23.81
C THR A 6 11.98 3.22 -23.73
N GLY A 7 12.37 3.96 -22.69
CA GLY A 7 11.96 5.34 -22.45
C GLY A 7 10.56 5.51 -21.88
N THR A 8 9.80 4.43 -21.64
CA THR A 8 8.53 4.50 -20.90
C THR A 8 8.75 4.53 -19.38
N PRO A 9 7.83 5.12 -18.59
CA PRO A 9 7.93 5.12 -17.14
C PRO A 9 8.08 3.71 -16.53
N GLU A 10 7.38 2.73 -17.09
CA GLU A 10 7.46 1.32 -16.72
C GLU A 10 8.86 0.75 -16.95
N HIS A 11 9.44 0.99 -18.13
CA HIS A 11 10.78 0.54 -18.46
C HIS A 11 11.83 1.18 -17.55
N GLU A 12 11.74 2.50 -17.36
CA GLU A 12 12.67 3.26 -16.52
C GLU A 12 12.66 2.82 -15.06
N LEU A 13 11.48 2.53 -14.49
CA LEU A 13 11.38 1.98 -13.14
C LEU A 13 11.96 0.56 -13.07
N LEU A 14 11.60 -0.31 -14.03
CA LEU A 14 12.09 -1.68 -14.07
C LEU A 14 13.61 -1.74 -14.20
N THR A 15 14.22 -0.88 -15.02
CA THR A 15 15.69 -0.79 -15.15
C THR A 15 16.35 -0.47 -13.82
N ARG A 16 15.82 0.51 -13.07
CA ARG A 16 16.35 0.87 -11.73
C ARG A 16 16.19 -0.24 -10.70
N VAL A 17 15.04 -0.91 -10.68
CA VAL A 17 14.75 -2.00 -9.73
C VAL A 17 15.49 -3.30 -10.11
N ARG A 18 15.83 -3.49 -11.40
CA ARG A 18 16.56 -4.67 -11.88
C ARG A 18 18.07 -4.50 -11.84
N ALA A 19 18.60 -3.28 -11.73
CA ALA A 19 20.02 -2.97 -11.61
C ALA A 19 20.71 -3.83 -10.53
N ALA A 20 21.98 -4.18 -10.71
CA ALA A 20 22.70 -5.07 -9.79
C ALA A 20 22.59 -4.62 -8.32
N ALA A 21 22.73 -3.32 -8.07
CA ALA A 21 22.38 -2.67 -6.82
C ALA A 21 21.25 -1.66 -7.05
N ILE A 22 20.16 -1.79 -6.30
CA ILE A 22 19.09 -0.79 -6.30
C ILE A 22 19.57 0.40 -5.50
N LYS A 23 19.39 1.60 -6.05
CA LYS A 23 19.66 2.87 -5.36
C LYS A 23 18.32 3.52 -4.99
N PRO A 24 17.84 3.38 -3.74
CA PRO A 24 16.49 3.82 -3.37
C PRO A 24 16.24 5.31 -3.64
N LEU A 25 17.24 6.17 -3.43
CA LEU A 25 17.13 7.60 -3.72
C LEU A 25 16.87 7.90 -5.20
N GLU A 26 17.54 7.18 -6.11
CA GLU A 26 17.31 7.34 -7.56
C GLU A 26 15.93 6.83 -7.98
N VAL A 27 15.43 5.77 -7.34
CA VAL A 27 14.06 5.28 -7.53
C VAL A 27 13.05 6.32 -7.05
N ALA A 28 13.25 6.89 -5.87
CA ALA A 28 12.39 7.93 -5.30
C ALA A 28 12.32 9.16 -6.21
N HIS A 29 13.47 9.74 -6.55
CA HIS A 29 13.57 10.91 -7.42
C HIS A 29 12.96 10.69 -8.80
N PHE A 30 13.07 9.47 -9.34
CA PHE A 30 12.41 9.13 -10.59
C PHE A 30 10.89 9.16 -10.44
N LEU A 31 10.34 8.47 -9.43
CA LEU A 31 8.89 8.37 -9.21
C LEU A 31 8.24 9.70 -8.87
N ASP A 32 8.92 10.55 -8.09
CA ASP A 32 8.36 11.83 -7.63
C ASP A 32 8.26 12.86 -8.78
N ARG A 33 9.07 12.73 -9.83
CA ARG A 33 8.98 13.58 -11.05
C ARG A 33 7.90 13.14 -12.04
N LEU A 34 7.32 11.96 -11.87
CA LEU A 34 6.27 11.48 -12.78
C LEU A 34 4.94 12.16 -12.49
N SER A 35 4.12 12.31 -13.54
CA SER A 35 2.69 12.54 -13.38
C SER A 35 2.06 11.41 -12.55
N HIS A 36 0.93 11.67 -11.88
CA HIS A 36 0.23 10.63 -11.14
C HIS A 36 -0.08 9.40 -12.00
N ALA A 37 -0.58 9.61 -13.22
CA ALA A 37 -0.93 8.52 -14.14
C ALA A 37 0.30 7.68 -14.54
N ASP A 38 1.43 8.33 -14.85
CA ASP A 38 2.67 7.63 -15.20
C ASP A 38 3.29 6.91 -14.01
N ARG A 39 3.18 7.47 -12.81
CA ARG A 39 3.61 6.83 -11.57
C ARG A 39 2.82 5.56 -11.31
N VAL A 40 1.49 5.61 -11.44
CA VAL A 40 0.61 4.43 -11.30
C VAL A 40 0.96 3.36 -12.34
N ARG A 41 1.16 3.75 -13.60
CA ARG A 41 1.59 2.83 -14.66
C ARG A 41 2.93 2.17 -14.33
N ALA A 42 3.92 2.97 -13.94
CA ALA A 42 5.26 2.50 -13.60
C ALA A 42 5.22 1.46 -12.47
N VAL A 43 4.60 1.78 -11.33
CA VAL A 43 4.55 0.85 -10.19
C VAL A 43 3.75 -0.42 -10.51
N ARG A 44 2.71 -0.33 -11.35
CA ARG A 44 1.94 -1.50 -11.80
C ARG A 44 2.68 -2.39 -12.80
N ALA A 45 3.87 -1.99 -13.27
CA ALA A 45 4.74 -2.85 -14.05
C ALA A 45 5.59 -3.80 -13.18
N LEU A 46 5.72 -3.52 -11.88
CA LEU A 46 6.56 -4.31 -10.97
C LEU A 46 5.98 -5.72 -10.76
N GLY A 47 6.75 -6.73 -11.16
CA GLY A 47 6.46 -8.14 -10.91
C GLY A 47 6.89 -8.58 -9.50
N ARG A 48 6.71 -9.87 -9.21
CA ARG A 48 7.10 -10.44 -7.91
C ARG A 48 8.59 -10.29 -7.60
N PRO A 49 9.53 -10.59 -8.53
CA PRO A 49 10.96 -10.40 -8.26
C PRO A 49 11.29 -8.93 -7.98
N GLU A 50 10.70 -8.00 -8.73
CA GLU A 50 10.98 -6.58 -8.57
C GLU A 50 10.42 -6.04 -7.26
N GLN A 51 9.20 -6.41 -6.88
CA GLN A 51 8.60 -5.96 -5.61
C GLN A 51 9.36 -6.51 -4.39
N ARG A 52 9.80 -7.78 -4.43
CA ARG A 52 10.68 -8.34 -3.39
C ARG A 52 11.95 -7.52 -3.27
N ARG A 53 12.66 -7.29 -4.37
CA ARG A 53 13.93 -6.55 -4.36
C ARG A 53 13.74 -5.11 -3.88
N LEU A 54 12.66 -4.45 -4.31
CA LEU A 54 12.33 -3.10 -3.88
C LEU A 54 11.99 -3.05 -2.38
N TYR A 55 11.26 -4.02 -1.85
CA TYR A 55 10.94 -4.11 -0.42
C TYR A 55 12.20 -4.23 0.44
N GLU A 56 13.15 -5.07 0.02
CA GLU A 56 14.45 -5.17 0.71
C GLU A 56 15.26 -3.89 0.60
N ALA A 57 15.35 -3.30 -0.59
CA ALA A 57 16.08 -2.06 -0.81
C ALA A 57 15.49 -0.84 -0.06
N ALA A 58 14.18 -0.84 0.20
CA ALA A 58 13.51 0.21 0.95
C ALA A 58 13.75 0.14 2.47
N LYS A 59 14.33 -0.96 2.98
CA LYS A 59 14.60 -1.12 4.41
C LYS A 59 15.58 -0.06 4.89
N GLY A 60 15.14 0.78 5.84
CA GLY A 60 15.96 1.85 6.42
C GLY A 60 16.23 3.04 5.48
N PHE A 61 15.64 3.08 4.28
CA PHE A 61 15.87 4.17 3.32
C PHE A 61 15.19 5.48 3.75
N GLY A 62 13.92 5.42 4.16
CA GLY A 62 13.14 6.60 4.52
C GLY A 62 11.98 6.26 5.43
N SER A 63 11.44 7.30 6.07
CA SER A 63 10.33 7.16 7.02
C SER A 63 8.98 7.26 6.31
N VAL A 64 8.08 6.32 6.59
CA VAL A 64 6.67 6.46 6.24
C VAL A 64 5.87 6.70 7.52
N ARG A 65 5.09 7.77 7.53
CA ARG A 65 4.18 8.16 8.61
C ARG A 65 2.75 8.09 8.13
N LEU A 66 1.79 8.15 9.05
CA LEU A 66 0.37 8.12 8.67
C LEU A 66 -0.03 9.33 7.81
N VAL A 67 0.57 10.49 8.03
CA VAL A 67 0.35 11.69 7.20
C VAL A 67 0.87 11.54 5.76
N ASP A 68 1.81 10.62 5.50
CA ASP A 68 2.24 10.31 4.13
C ASP A 68 1.18 9.47 3.39
N LEU A 69 0.30 8.76 4.13
CA LEU A 69 -0.79 7.95 3.56
C LEU A 69 -2.08 8.75 3.40
N VAL A 70 -2.38 9.63 4.36
CA VAL A 70 -3.52 10.57 4.35
C VAL A 70 -3.00 11.96 4.72
N PRO A 71 -2.76 12.84 3.74
CA PRO A 71 -2.20 14.17 3.99
C PRO A 71 -3.05 15.00 4.97
N PRO A 72 -2.45 15.93 5.73
CA PRO A 72 -3.16 16.72 6.72
C PRO A 72 -4.32 17.56 6.15
N GLY A 73 -4.22 18.00 4.89
CA GLY A 73 -5.26 18.78 4.22
C GLY A 73 -6.51 17.98 3.86
N VAL A 74 -6.48 16.65 3.92
CA VAL A 74 -7.66 15.81 3.64
C VAL A 74 -8.63 15.89 4.83
N PRO A 75 -9.93 16.15 4.64
CA PRO A 75 -10.87 16.14 5.76
C PRO A 75 -11.06 14.75 6.38
N ASP A 76 -11.58 14.70 7.60
CA ASP A 76 -11.90 13.44 8.26
C ASP A 76 -12.94 12.65 7.45
N LEU A 77 -12.81 11.32 7.48
CA LEU A 77 -13.67 10.40 6.73
C LEU A 77 -13.72 10.68 5.21
N VAL A 78 -12.76 11.41 4.66
CA VAL A 78 -12.54 11.48 3.21
C VAL A 78 -11.50 10.45 2.82
N ALA A 79 -11.86 9.62 1.85
CA ALA A 79 -11.02 8.53 1.39
C ALA A 79 -9.87 9.04 0.51
N VAL A 80 -8.65 8.64 0.83
CA VAL A 80 -7.47 8.75 -0.01
C VAL A 80 -7.20 7.40 -0.66
N ARG A 81 -7.20 7.37 -1.99
CA ARG A 81 -6.99 6.17 -2.80
C ARG A 81 -5.51 5.90 -3.00
N HIS A 82 -5.13 4.65 -2.84
CA HIS A 82 -3.80 4.13 -3.11
C HIS A 82 -3.90 3.04 -4.15
N TYR A 83 -3.47 3.33 -5.37
CA TYR A 83 -3.53 2.43 -6.50
C TYR A 83 -2.42 1.38 -6.39
N GLY A 84 -2.83 0.14 -6.24
CA GLY A 84 -1.94 -0.96 -5.90
C GLY A 84 -1.69 -1.97 -7.01
N ARG A 85 -0.58 -2.68 -6.86
CA ARG A 85 -0.32 -3.97 -7.49
C ARG A 85 0.26 -4.96 -6.49
N ASN A 86 -0.32 -6.14 -6.35
CA ASN A 86 0.18 -7.21 -5.49
C ASN A 86 0.81 -8.35 -6.32
N THR A 87 1.45 -9.27 -5.62
CA THR A 87 2.14 -10.44 -6.18
C THR A 87 1.33 -11.74 -6.10
N LEU A 88 0.04 -11.65 -5.77
CA LEU A 88 -0.88 -12.79 -5.73
C LEU A 88 -1.20 -13.29 -7.15
N PRO A 89 -1.61 -14.56 -7.31
CA PRO A 89 -1.88 -15.12 -8.63
C PRO A 89 -3.11 -14.53 -9.33
N LEU A 90 -4.08 -14.00 -8.58
CA LEU A 90 -5.32 -13.41 -9.09
C LEU A 90 -5.58 -12.05 -8.43
N PHE A 91 -6.33 -11.19 -9.13
CA PHE A 91 -6.69 -9.84 -8.68
C PHE A 91 -5.46 -9.01 -8.27
N THR A 92 -4.48 -8.99 -9.18
CA THR A 92 -3.19 -8.34 -8.95
C THR A 92 -3.29 -6.83 -8.84
N LEU A 93 -4.30 -6.22 -9.44
CA LEU A 93 -4.58 -4.79 -9.32
C LEU A 93 -5.68 -4.55 -8.31
N PHE A 94 -5.43 -3.62 -7.39
CA PHE A 94 -6.33 -3.30 -6.30
C PHE A 94 -6.15 -1.84 -5.88
N GLU A 95 -6.98 -1.39 -4.95
CA GLU A 95 -6.79 -0.15 -4.21
C GLU A 95 -6.81 -0.45 -2.71
N LYS A 96 -5.98 0.26 -1.96
CA LYS A 96 -6.29 0.53 -0.56
C LYS A 96 -6.87 1.92 -0.48
N ARG A 97 -7.92 2.08 0.32
CA ARG A 97 -8.48 3.40 0.59
C ARG A 97 -8.32 3.66 2.07
N PHE A 98 -7.67 4.76 2.41
CA PHE A 98 -7.41 5.18 3.77
C PHE A 98 -8.24 6.42 4.08
N CYS A 99 -8.65 6.61 5.31
CA CYS A 99 -9.18 7.89 5.76
C CYS A 99 -8.72 8.18 7.19
N ARG A 100 -8.71 9.46 7.54
CA ARG A 100 -8.51 9.88 8.93
C ARG A 100 -9.81 9.67 9.72
N PRO A 101 -9.73 9.12 10.95
CA PRO A 101 -10.88 9.07 11.87
C PRO A 101 -11.43 10.47 12.18
N ARG A 102 -12.71 10.55 12.54
CA ARG A 102 -13.31 11.81 12.97
C ARG A 102 -12.62 12.35 14.23
N GLY A 103 -12.23 13.62 14.20
CA GLY A 103 -11.63 14.33 15.32
C GLY A 103 -10.17 13.96 15.62
N ALA A 104 -9.52 13.16 14.78
CA ALA A 104 -8.10 12.87 14.94
C ALA A 104 -7.23 14.06 14.50
N ASP A 105 -6.08 14.24 15.16
CA ASP A 105 -5.11 15.28 14.81
C ASP A 105 -4.66 15.13 13.33
N PRO A 106 -4.87 16.13 12.46
CA PRO A 106 -4.46 16.06 11.05
C PRO A 106 -2.95 15.96 10.83
N GLN A 107 -2.13 16.47 11.74
CA GLN A 107 -0.67 16.50 11.64
C GLN A 107 -0.03 15.27 12.29
N LYS A 108 -0.72 14.65 13.25
CA LYS A 108 -0.20 13.50 13.99
C LYS A 108 -1.32 12.53 14.38
N PRO A 109 -2.02 11.91 13.41
CA PRO A 109 -3.05 10.94 13.72
C PRO A 109 -2.42 9.72 14.40
N HIS A 110 -3.11 9.12 15.37
CA HIS A 110 -2.64 7.90 16.03
C HIS A 110 -2.89 6.63 15.19
N LEU A 111 -3.88 6.69 14.30
CA LEU A 111 -4.24 5.61 13.40
C LEU A 111 -4.98 6.16 12.18
N LEU A 112 -5.07 5.34 11.14
CA LEU A 112 -5.98 5.54 10.01
C LEU A 112 -6.93 4.36 9.87
N TYR A 113 -8.11 4.59 9.31
CA TYR A 113 -9.01 3.53 8.90
C TYR A 113 -8.78 3.21 7.43
N GLY A 114 -9.00 1.96 7.04
CA GLY A 114 -9.03 1.64 5.63
C GLY A 114 -9.74 0.35 5.26
N PHE A 115 -9.90 0.16 3.96
CA PHE A 115 -10.40 -1.07 3.37
C PHE A 115 -9.75 -1.33 2.01
N ASN A 116 -9.87 -2.56 1.52
CA ASN A 116 -9.36 -2.95 0.21
C ASN A 116 -10.49 -2.94 -0.83
N PHE A 117 -10.26 -2.27 -1.95
CA PHE A 117 -11.18 -2.25 -3.09
C PHE A 117 -10.56 -2.99 -4.27
N GLN A 118 -11.30 -3.94 -4.82
CA GLN A 118 -10.95 -4.69 -6.03
C GLN A 118 -12.21 -5.16 -6.76
N ALA A 119 -12.09 -5.50 -8.04
CA ALA A 119 -13.21 -5.89 -8.91
C ALA A 119 -14.07 -7.04 -8.33
N MET A 120 -13.49 -7.93 -7.52
CA MET A 120 -14.18 -9.08 -6.90
C MET A 120 -14.31 -8.98 -5.36
N SER A 121 -14.21 -7.76 -4.82
CA SER A 121 -14.31 -7.50 -3.37
C SER A 121 -15.61 -8.00 -2.73
N PHE A 122 -16.69 -8.14 -3.51
CA PHE A 122 -17.94 -8.75 -3.07
C PHE A 122 -17.78 -10.20 -2.57
N PHE A 123 -16.87 -10.98 -3.18
CA PHE A 123 -16.66 -12.40 -2.85
C PHE A 123 -15.63 -12.60 -1.73
N THR A 124 -14.62 -11.73 -1.64
CA THR A 124 -13.55 -11.84 -0.63
C THR A 124 -13.87 -11.09 0.67
N GLY A 125 -14.90 -10.23 0.65
CA GLY A 125 -15.14 -9.23 1.67
C GLY A 125 -14.30 -7.96 1.47
N PRO A 126 -14.66 -6.86 2.16
CA PRO A 126 -14.04 -5.55 1.98
C PRO A 126 -12.62 -5.45 2.55
N GLY A 127 -12.21 -6.38 3.42
CA GLY A 127 -10.87 -6.40 4.01
C GLY A 127 -10.56 -5.09 4.75
N TYR A 128 -11.41 -4.74 5.73
CA TYR A 128 -11.20 -3.57 6.58
C TYR A 128 -9.92 -3.72 7.41
N PHE A 129 -9.26 -2.61 7.73
CA PHE A 129 -8.06 -2.60 8.54
C PHE A 129 -7.89 -1.27 9.27
N VAL A 130 -7.00 -1.27 10.27
CA VAL A 130 -6.47 -0.08 10.92
C VAL A 130 -4.98 0.04 10.57
N ALA A 131 -4.50 1.24 10.24
CA ALA A 131 -3.08 1.49 10.02
C ALA A 131 -2.47 2.29 11.18
N ARG A 132 -1.30 1.88 11.66
CA ARG A 132 -0.56 2.50 12.78
C ARG A 132 0.92 2.60 12.45
N GLU A 133 1.60 3.61 12.97
CA GLU A 133 3.06 3.65 12.90
C GLU A 133 3.64 2.51 13.76
N ASN A 134 4.71 1.89 13.27
CA ASN A 134 5.47 0.92 14.05
C ASN A 134 6.24 1.66 15.16
N ALA A 135 6.18 1.15 16.38
CA ALA A 135 6.77 1.79 17.55
C ALA A 135 8.30 1.81 17.55
N SER A 136 8.95 0.90 16.81
CA SER A 136 10.40 0.69 16.88
C SER A 136 11.16 1.08 15.61
N VAL A 137 10.46 1.18 14.48
CA VAL A 137 11.06 1.51 13.18
C VAL A 137 10.11 2.43 12.41
N PRO A 138 10.63 3.31 11.53
CA PRO A 138 9.80 4.29 10.81
C PRO A 138 9.03 3.67 9.62
N GLU A 139 8.24 2.64 9.94
CA GLU A 139 7.38 1.86 9.05
C GLU A 139 5.92 1.99 9.51
N VAL A 140 4.95 1.70 8.64
CA VAL A 140 3.53 1.65 9.00
C VAL A 140 3.03 0.22 8.94
N LEU A 141 2.31 -0.20 9.98
CA LEU A 141 1.62 -1.49 10.04
C LEU A 141 0.18 -1.31 9.59
N ILE A 142 -0.28 -2.16 8.67
CA ILE A 142 -1.69 -2.32 8.33
C ILE A 142 -2.19 -3.57 9.03
N ASP A 143 -3.02 -3.41 10.04
CA ASP A 143 -3.54 -4.49 10.86
C ASP A 143 -4.97 -4.88 10.45
N TYR A 144 -5.14 -6.09 9.95
CA TYR A 144 -6.44 -6.64 9.54
C TYR A 144 -7.18 -7.34 10.66
N ARG A 145 -6.55 -7.46 11.84
CA ARG A 145 -7.18 -8.01 13.05
C ARG A 145 -8.08 -6.98 13.71
N GLU A 146 -7.82 -5.70 13.45
CA GLU A 146 -8.65 -4.57 13.89
C GLU A 146 -9.56 -4.11 12.74
N VAL A 147 -10.82 -3.83 13.06
CA VAL A 147 -11.75 -3.15 12.13
C VAL A 147 -12.08 -1.77 12.67
N PRO A 148 -12.24 -0.76 11.81
CA PRO A 148 -12.61 0.57 12.25
C PRO A 148 -14.04 0.58 12.81
N PRO A 149 -14.34 1.45 13.79
CA PRO A 149 -15.70 1.59 14.35
C PRO A 149 -16.64 2.40 13.44
N GLU A 150 -16.09 3.16 12.51
CA GLU A 150 -16.83 4.00 11.55
C GLU A 150 -16.19 3.91 10.16
N ARG A 151 -16.90 4.40 9.15
CA ARG A 151 -16.41 4.43 7.77
C ARG A 151 -16.91 5.68 7.03
N PRO A 152 -16.20 6.13 6.00
CA PRO A 152 -16.74 7.06 5.02
C PRO A 152 -18.05 6.58 4.40
N GLU A 153 -18.84 7.54 3.95
CA GLU A 153 -20.02 7.28 3.12
C GLU A 153 -19.63 6.56 1.82
N GLY A 154 -20.49 5.67 1.33
CA GLY A 154 -20.27 4.91 0.10
C GLY A 154 -19.30 3.71 0.21
N TRP A 155 -18.55 3.56 1.31
CA TRP A 155 -17.81 2.33 1.56
C TRP A 155 -18.78 1.15 1.84
N PRO A 156 -18.37 -0.12 1.67
CA PRO A 156 -19.20 -1.26 2.06
C PRO A 156 -19.53 -1.26 3.57
N PRO A 157 -20.56 -1.96 4.04
CA PRO A 157 -20.75 -2.16 5.49
C PRO A 157 -19.52 -2.80 6.14
N ILE A 158 -19.18 -2.35 7.35
CA ILE A 158 -18.03 -2.88 8.10
C ILE A 158 -18.29 -4.36 8.43
N ARG A 159 -17.31 -5.20 8.14
CA ARG A 159 -17.34 -6.64 8.41
C ARG A 159 -16.00 -7.07 8.96
N ALA A 160 -16.03 -7.85 10.03
CA ALA A 160 -14.83 -8.45 10.60
C ALA A 160 -14.17 -9.43 9.61
N ASN A 161 -12.85 -9.52 9.70
CA ASN A 161 -12.04 -10.39 8.84
C ASN A 161 -11.83 -11.79 9.45
N ASP A 162 -12.50 -12.14 10.54
CA ASP A 162 -12.30 -13.40 11.27
C ASP A 162 -13.34 -14.48 10.92
N GLN A 163 -14.32 -14.15 10.08
CA GLN A 163 -15.39 -15.04 9.63
C GLN A 163 -15.48 -15.14 8.10
N GLY A 164 -16.03 -16.26 7.62
CA GLY A 164 -16.30 -16.49 6.20
C GLY A 164 -15.05 -16.42 5.28
N PRO A 165 -15.22 -16.06 4.00
CA PRO A 165 -14.13 -15.90 3.04
C PRO A 165 -13.06 -14.88 3.47
N GLY A 166 -13.47 -13.86 4.24
CA GLY A 166 -12.57 -12.84 4.78
C GLY A 166 -11.47 -13.40 5.69
N ARG A 167 -11.78 -14.44 6.47
CA ARG A 167 -10.79 -15.14 7.32
C ARG A 167 -9.67 -15.76 6.51
N LEU A 168 -9.99 -16.34 5.35
CA LEU A 168 -8.99 -16.96 4.50
C LEU A 168 -8.04 -15.91 3.91
N VAL A 169 -8.56 -14.75 3.51
CA VAL A 169 -7.79 -13.70 2.83
C VAL A 169 -7.05 -12.79 3.80
N TYR A 170 -7.71 -12.31 4.86
CA TYR A 170 -7.23 -11.24 5.73
C TYR A 170 -7.00 -11.67 7.19
N GLY A 171 -7.52 -12.83 7.60
CA GLY A 171 -7.45 -13.28 8.99
C GLY A 171 -6.01 -13.38 9.52
N ASN A 172 -5.78 -12.78 10.68
CA ASN A 172 -4.48 -12.72 11.37
C ASN A 172 -3.34 -12.08 10.56
N MET A 173 -3.67 -11.24 9.58
CA MET A 173 -2.70 -10.60 8.71
C MET A 173 -2.29 -9.22 9.23
N VAL A 174 -1.00 -8.92 9.12
CA VAL A 174 -0.43 -7.59 9.30
C VAL A 174 0.50 -7.32 8.14
N ASP A 175 0.26 -6.24 7.40
CA ASP A 175 1.19 -5.80 6.35
C ASP A 175 2.15 -4.77 6.95
N THR A 176 3.43 -4.81 6.54
CA THR A 176 4.43 -3.81 6.92
C THR A 176 4.80 -2.95 5.72
N LEU A 177 4.50 -1.65 5.77
CA LEU A 177 4.80 -0.68 4.73
C LEU A 177 6.15 0.01 4.94
N ARG A 178 6.88 0.19 3.84
CA ARG A 178 8.12 0.98 3.75
C ARG A 178 7.97 2.09 2.72
N ARG A 179 8.68 3.19 2.94
CA ARG A 179 8.74 4.31 1.99
C ARG A 179 9.52 3.92 0.74
N VAL A 180 9.00 4.27 -0.44
CA VAL A 180 9.74 4.22 -1.72
C VAL A 180 9.96 5.62 -2.27
N SER A 181 8.92 6.46 -2.26
CA SER A 181 8.98 7.86 -2.70
C SER A 181 7.93 8.68 -1.93
N GLU A 182 7.73 9.97 -2.26
CA GLU A 182 6.69 10.79 -1.64
C GLU A 182 5.28 10.20 -1.73
N HIS A 183 4.95 9.59 -2.87
CA HIS A 183 3.62 9.04 -3.12
C HIS A 183 3.60 7.52 -3.20
N VAL A 184 4.75 6.85 -3.04
CA VAL A 184 4.87 5.40 -3.25
C VAL A 184 5.35 4.70 -1.99
N THR A 185 4.64 3.64 -1.61
CA THR A 185 5.04 2.71 -0.56
C THR A 185 5.07 1.28 -1.08
N ILE A 186 5.87 0.43 -0.43
CA ILE A 186 5.97 -1.01 -0.71
C ILE A 186 5.68 -1.77 0.59
N GLY A 187 4.83 -2.78 0.52
CA GLY A 187 4.44 -3.61 1.66
C GLY A 187 4.82 -5.07 1.49
N SER A 188 5.06 -5.75 2.62
CA SER A 188 5.08 -7.22 2.73
C SER A 188 3.97 -7.68 3.67
N ALA A 189 3.28 -8.76 3.31
CA ALA A 189 2.23 -9.35 4.12
C ALA A 189 2.78 -10.45 5.04
N ALA A 190 2.43 -10.38 6.33
CA ALA A 190 2.72 -11.43 7.30
C ALA A 190 1.42 -11.94 7.93
N ARG A 191 1.37 -13.24 8.28
CA ARG A 191 0.24 -13.84 9.00
C ARG A 191 0.72 -14.57 10.23
N GLY A 192 0.14 -14.26 11.39
CA GLY A 192 0.56 -14.85 12.66
C GLY A 192 2.06 -14.69 12.92
N GLY A 193 2.64 -13.54 12.52
CA GLY A 193 4.07 -13.23 12.65
C GLY A 193 4.98 -13.86 11.60
N LYS A 194 4.47 -14.62 10.63
CA LYS A 194 5.27 -15.24 9.56
C LYS A 194 5.07 -14.51 8.24
N ASP A 195 6.16 -14.13 7.59
CA ASP A 195 6.14 -13.53 6.25
C ASP A 195 5.55 -14.53 5.23
N LEU A 196 4.65 -14.06 4.37
CA LEU A 196 3.96 -14.90 3.38
C LEU A 196 4.69 -14.96 2.02
N GLY A 197 5.80 -14.26 1.88
CA GLY A 197 6.50 -14.05 0.62
C GLY A 197 5.64 -13.32 -0.41
N SER A 198 4.73 -12.46 0.05
CA SER A 198 3.80 -11.69 -0.78
C SER A 198 3.99 -10.20 -0.56
N TRP A 199 4.37 -9.51 -1.63
CA TRP A 199 4.56 -8.07 -1.66
C TRP A 199 3.44 -7.37 -2.42
N PHE A 200 3.31 -6.08 -2.15
CA PHE A 200 2.48 -5.17 -2.92
C PHE A 200 3.08 -3.77 -2.94
N VAL A 201 2.87 -3.04 -4.03
CA VAL A 201 3.21 -1.61 -4.16
C VAL A 201 1.94 -0.78 -4.16
N LEU A 202 2.00 0.42 -3.60
CA LEU A 202 0.90 1.39 -3.56
C LEU A 202 1.37 2.74 -4.07
N CYS A 203 0.58 3.38 -4.93
CA CYS A 203 0.74 4.78 -5.32
C CYS A 203 -0.45 5.59 -4.79
N ARG A 204 -0.21 6.49 -3.84
CA ARG A 204 -1.19 7.45 -3.34
C ARG A 204 -1.66 8.38 -4.47
N GLU A 205 -2.93 8.72 -4.48
CA GLU A 205 -3.43 9.80 -5.33
C GLU A 205 -2.76 11.14 -4.99
N ALA A 206 -2.55 11.96 -6.03
CA ALA A 206 -1.88 13.24 -5.90
C ALA A 206 -2.78 14.26 -5.23
#